data_AF-A0A9R1NYZ8-F1
#
_entry.id   AF-A0A9R1NYZ8-F1
#
_cell.length_a   1.000
_cell.length_b   1.000
_cell.length_c   1.000
_cell.angle_alpha   90.00
_cell.angle_beta   90.00
_cell.angle_gamma   90.00
#
_symmetry.space_group_name_H-M   'P 1'
#
loop_
_entity.id
_entity.type
_entity.pdbx_description
1 polymer ?
#
loop_
_entity_poly.entity_id
_entity_poly.type
_entity_poly.pdbx_seq_one_letter_code
_entity_poly.pdbx_strand_id
1 'polypeptide(L)' 'MVTGLEPREQRLLFRGKEKEDSDHLHMVGVRDKDKVLLLEDPALKDMKLCDALAGRAVQSPYHTFIKV' A
#
# COMPACT_ATOMS: atom_id res chain seq x y z
N MET A 1 -8.69 3.16 10.21
CA MET A 1 -7.43 3.74 9.68
C MET A 1 -7.75 5.09 9.05
N VAL A 2 -6.90 6.11 9.20
CA VAL A 2 -7.18 7.49 8.72
C VAL A 2 -6.94 7.64 7.21
N THR A 3 -5.91 6.98 6.67
CA THR A 3 -5.50 7.10 5.26
C THR A 3 -6.04 5.98 4.37
N GLY A 4 -6.36 4.82 4.95
CA GLY A 4 -6.81 3.63 4.20
C GLY A 4 -5.69 2.90 3.43
N LEU A 5 -4.44 3.37 3.52
CA LEU A 5 -3.28 2.78 2.86
C LEU A 5 -2.52 1.85 3.81
N GLU A 6 -2.02 0.73 3.30
CA GLU A 6 -1.08 -0.11 4.07
C GLU A 6 0.28 0.56 4.18
N PRO A 7 1.07 0.31 5.25
CA PRO A 7 2.38 0.95 5.45
C PRO A 7 3.31 0.83 4.25
N ARG A 8 3.29 -0.31 3.56
CA ARG A 8 4.12 -0.54 2.36
C ARG A 8 3.75 0.38 1.20
N GLU A 9 2.51 0.81 1.11
CA GLU A 9 2.00 1.70 0.06
C GLU A 9 2.21 3.17 0.38
N GLN A 10 2.74 3.48 1.56
CA GLN A 10 2.86 4.84 2.06
C GLN A 10 4.26 5.39 1.75
N ARG A 11 4.32 6.45 0.95
CA ARG A 11 5.55 7.21 0.66
C ARG A 11 5.48 8.56 1.36
N LEU A 12 6.32 8.74 2.37
CA LEU A 12 6.39 9.98 3.14
C LEU A 12 7.40 10.94 2.53
N LEU A 13 7.00 12.20 2.31
CA LEU A 13 7.88 13.27 1.85
C LEU A 13 7.92 14.42 2.86
N PHE A 14 9.14 14.85 3.17
CA PHE A 14 9.40 16.08 3.91
C PHE A 14 10.38 16.95 3.11
N ARG A 15 9.99 18.22 2.87
CA ARG A 15 10.78 19.19 2.08
C ARG A 15 11.23 18.65 0.71
N GLY A 16 10.35 17.90 0.03
CA GLY A 16 10.62 17.34 -1.30
C GLY A 16 11.57 16.15 -1.30
N LYS A 17 11.90 15.58 -0.14
CA LYS A 17 12.69 14.35 -0.01
C LYS A 17 11.83 13.24 0.57
N GLU A 18 11.90 12.08 -0.07
CA GLU A 18 11.29 10.85 0.43
C GLU A 18 11.99 10.36 1.70
N LYS A 19 11.24 9.66 2.54
CA LYS A 19 11.66 9.15 3.85
C LYS A 19 11.31 7.68 3.97
N GLU A 20 12.29 6.90 4.42
CA GLU A 20 12.12 5.48 4.71
C GLU A 20 11.58 5.25 6.12
N ASP A 21 11.09 4.05 6.39
CA ASP A 21 10.60 3.64 7.71
C ASP A 21 11.66 3.73 8.82
N SER A 22 12.94 3.65 8.44
CA SER A 22 14.08 3.77 9.36
C SER A 22 14.38 5.23 9.76
N ASP A 23 13.85 6.21 9.03
CA ASP A 23 14.12 7.63 9.26
C ASP A 23 13.24 8.18 10.38
N HIS A 24 13.87 8.56 11.50
CA HIS A 24 13.13 9.23 12.57
C HIS A 24 12.87 10.71 12.25
N LEU A 25 11.60 11.14 12.36
CA LEU A 25 11.15 12.50 12.04
C LEU A 25 11.97 13.62 12.73
N HIS A 26 12.31 13.42 14.01
CA HIS A 26 13.10 14.40 14.76
C HIS A 26 14.55 14.53 14.25
N MET A 27 15.13 13.44 13.73
CA MET A 27 16.48 13.46 13.15
C MET A 27 16.52 14.13 11.79
N VAL A 28 15.45 13.99 11.00
CA VAL A 28 15.33 14.66 9.70
C VAL A 28 14.81 16.10 9.81
N GLY A 29 14.64 16.61 11.04
CA GLY A 29 14.35 18.02 11.32
C GLY A 29 12.87 18.40 11.23
N VAL A 30 11.95 17.44 11.29
CA VAL A 30 10.51 17.70 11.42
C VAL A 30 10.22 18.21 12.82
N ARG A 31 9.56 19.36 12.91
CA ARG A 31 9.15 19.99 14.17
C ARG A 31 7.64 20.00 14.30
N ASP A 32 7.16 20.52 15.44
CA ASP A 32 5.74 20.76 15.66
C ASP A 32 5.16 21.63 14.53
N LYS A 33 3.98 21.24 14.03
CA LYS A 33 3.24 21.89 12.93
C LYS A 33 3.90 21.92 11.55
N ASP A 34 5.06 21.28 11.38
CA ASP A 34 5.63 21.09 10.06
C ASP A 34 4.72 20.19 9.20
N LYS A 35 4.64 20.50 7.91
CA LYS A 35 3.84 19.72 6.96
C LYS A 35 4.66 18.55 6.42
N VAL A 36 4.11 17.35 6.52
CA VAL A 36 4.61 16.13 5.89
C VAL A 36 3.57 15.69 4.87
N LEU A 37 4.03 15.29 3.68
CA LEU A 37 3.17 14.79 2.62
C LEU A 37 3.19 13.26 2.64
N LEU A 38 2.01 12.66 2.48
CA LEU A 38 1.86 11.23 2.30
C LEU A 38 1.33 10.96 0.89
N LEU A 39 2.06 10.16 0.13
CA LEU A 39 1.69 9.72 -1.22
C LEU A 39 1.51 8.20 -1.23
N GLU A 40 0.68 7.72 -2.14
CA GLU A 40 0.49 6.29 -2.36
C GLU A 40 1.49 5.80 -3.41
N ASP A 41 2.13 4.66 -3.16
CA ASP A 41 3.07 4.05 -4.10
C ASP A 41 2.31 3.41 -5.28
N PRO A 42 2.45 3.93 -6.52
CA PRO A 42 1.78 3.36 -7.68
C PRO A 42 2.21 1.92 -7.98
N ALA A 43 3.43 1.51 -7.63
CA ALA A 43 3.92 0.15 -7.91
C ALA A 43 3.17 -0.93 -7.10
N LEU A 44 2.66 -0.56 -5.92
CA LEU A 44 1.95 -1.47 -5.04
C LEU A 44 0.44 -1.46 -5.27
N LYS A 45 -0.10 -0.38 -5.85
CA LYS A 45 -1.50 -0.34 -6.34
C LYS A 45 -1.79 -1.45 -7.35
N ASP A 46 -0.86 -1.65 -8.29
CA ASP A 46 -1.05 -2.60 -9.38
C ASP A 46 -1.00 -4.06 -8.89
N MET A 47 -0.23 -4.34 -7.84
CA MET A 47 -0.22 -5.68 -7.21
C MET A 47 -1.57 -6.00 -6.57
N LYS A 48 -2.21 -5.04 -5.90
CA LYS A 48 -3.55 -5.23 -5.34
C LYS A 48 -4.60 -5.46 -6.41
N LEU A 49 -4.49 -4.77 -7.55
CA LEU A 49 -5.38 -5.00 -8.69
C LEU A 49 -5.18 -6.41 -9.27
N CYS A 50 -3.93 -6.86 -9.44
CA CYS A 50 -3.61 -8.20 -9.92
C CYS A 50 -4.12 -9.29 -8.96
N ASP A 51 -3.89 -9.14 -7.65
CA ASP A 51 -4.35 -10.08 -6.64
C ASP A 51 -5.89 -10.12 -6.55
N ALA A 52 -6.55 -8.97 -6.64
CA ALA A 52 -8.01 -8.91 -6.67
C ALA A 52 -8.61 -9.60 -7.90
N LEU A 53 -7.94 -9.50 -9.07
CA LEU A 53 -8.35 -10.20 -10.28
C LEU A 53 -8.05 -11.70 -10.20
N ALA A 54 -6.92 -12.10 -9.63
CA ALA A 54 -6.54 -13.50 -9.44
C ALA A 54 -7.48 -14.22 -8.46
N GLY A 55 -7.84 -13.59 -7.35
CA GLY A 55 -8.82 -14.14 -6.40
C GLY A 55 -10.22 -14.32 -6.99
N ARG A 56 -10.58 -13.49 -7.98
CA ARG A 56 -11.86 -13.58 -8.70
C ARG A 56 -11.88 -14.67 -9.78
N ALA A 57 -10.70 -15.14 -10.24
CA ALA A 57 -10.60 -16.25 -11.19
C ALA A 57 -10.87 -17.63 -10.54
N VAL A 58 -10.94 -17.72 -9.20
CA VAL A 58 -11.25 -18.97 -8.45
C VAL A 58 -12.75 -19.07 -8.12
N GLN A 59 -13.61 -18.72 -9.06
CA GLN A 59 -14.98 -19.25 -9.10
C GLN A 59 -15.18 -19.92 -10.44
N SER A 60 -14.58 -21.10 -10.61
CA SER A 60 -14.97 -22.01 -11.69
C SER A 60 -16.43 -22.42 -11.44
N PRO A 61 -17.37 -22.10 -12.35
CA PRO A 61 -18.78 -22.48 -12.20
C PRO A 61 -19.00 -24.00 -12.39
N TYR A 62 -17.95 -24.75 -12.74
CA TYR A 62 -18.03 -26.18 -12.98
C TYR A 62 -17.61 -26.94 -11.71
N HIS A 63 -18.59 -27.23 -10.86
CA HIS A 63 -18.48 -28.27 -9.84
C HIS A 63 -18.45 -29.63 -10.54
N THR A 64 -17.34 -30.36 -10.42
CA THR A 64 -17.19 -31.69 -11.02
C THR A 64 -18.00 -32.71 -10.22
N PHE A 65 -19.21 -33.03 -10.68
CA PHE A 65 -20.03 -34.13 -10.15
C PHE A 65 -19.61 -35.45 -10.79
N ILE A 66 -18.53 -36.07 -10.29
CA ILE A 66 -18.35 -37.52 -10.44
C ILE A 66 -17.88 -38.06 -9.09
N LYS A 67 -18.77 -38.78 -8.40
CA LYS A 67 -18.41 -39.72 -7.34
C LYS A 67 -18.46 -41.13 -7.96
N VAL A 68 -17.32 -41.80 -7.95
CA VAL A 68 -17.18 -43.25 -8.20
C VAL A 68 -17.76 -44.02 -7.03
#